data_AF-A0A7Y2HWA1-F1
#
_entry.id   AF-A0A7Y2HWA1-F1
#
_cell.length_a   1.000
_cell.length_b   1.000
_cell.length_c   1.000
_cell.angle_alpha   90.00
_cell.angle_beta   90.00
_cell.angle_gamma   90.00
#
_symmetry.space_group_name_H-M   'P 1'
#
loop_
_entity.id
_entity.type
_entity.pdbx_description
1 polymer ?
#
loop_
_entity_poly.entity_id
_entity_poly.type
_entity_poly.pdbx_seq_one_letter_code
_entity_poly.pdbx_strand_id
1 'polypeptide(L)'
;MTAQLTTTDVLVIGGGLAGERAAIEAAAAGHKVLILSLVPPRRSHSCAAQGGMQAALGNCVMADGDNPTLHFLDTVRGSDWGADQEVAQIFAEEAPIAVRELAHYGVPWTRVRGGRNSYFIKGKRVEIDELPENDGLIMHRDFGGTAKWRACYAAAGTGHAALYAVDSEVIRLGISVRDRAEAVELIHDNGRCWGAVARCLRTGRHFAIVAKATVIATGGHGRIYGKYTTNATINEGAGAAIALNTGVVPLGNMEAVQFHPTALAPSGILITEGSRGDGGYLLDRNLHRFMVDAEPEKQELASRDVVSRHMKQHMRDGHGVDTPYGPHLWLDLRHLGEKHLTTKLREVFDICRDFAGLNPATDLVPVQPTQHYSMGGVRVNKDGQAYSMAGLFAAGEAACWDMHGFNRLGGNSLAETVVAGRLVGRRVGEYASETTLEMQTGLAFAAIRRAEARA
;
A
#
# COMPACT_ATOMS: atom_id res chain seq x y z
N MET A 1 -16.93 -35.78 -11.43
CA MET A 1 -17.09 -34.35 -11.77
C MET A 1 -15.86 -33.94 -12.58
N THR A 2 -16.04 -33.35 -13.77
CA THR A 2 -14.93 -32.89 -14.61
C THR A 2 -14.29 -31.66 -13.95
N ALA A 3 -13.05 -31.80 -13.48
CA ALA A 3 -12.24 -30.70 -12.97
C ALA A 3 -12.06 -29.64 -14.07
N GLN A 4 -12.37 -28.37 -13.77
CA GLN A 4 -12.22 -27.28 -14.73
C GLN A 4 -10.77 -26.82 -14.76
N LEU A 5 -10.14 -27.00 -15.92
CA LEU A 5 -8.82 -26.47 -16.25
C LEU A 5 -9.01 -25.25 -17.16
N THR A 6 -8.40 -24.12 -16.82
CA THR A 6 -8.37 -22.90 -17.64
C THR A 6 -6.92 -22.55 -17.95
N THR A 7 -6.67 -22.01 -19.14
CA THR A 7 -5.33 -21.56 -19.55
C THR A 7 -5.30 -20.07 -19.84
N THR A 8 -4.17 -19.44 -19.54
CA THR A 8 -3.86 -18.03 -19.82
C THR A 8 -2.36 -17.89 -20.01
N ASP A 9 -1.86 -16.82 -20.64
CA ASP A 9 -0.40 -16.60 -20.69
C ASP A 9 0.12 -16.15 -19.32
N VAL A 10 -0.57 -15.17 -18.73
CA VAL A 10 -0.23 -14.60 -17.42
C VAL A 10 -1.41 -14.70 -16.47
N LEU A 11 -1.17 -15.26 -15.29
CA LEU A 11 -2.10 -15.29 -14.17
C LEU A 11 -1.67 -14.27 -13.12
N VAL A 12 -2.58 -13.38 -12.73
CA VAL A 12 -2.37 -12.44 -11.62
C VAL A 12 -3.30 -12.79 -10.48
N ILE A 13 -2.75 -12.99 -9.27
CA ILE A 13 -3.49 -13.31 -8.05
C ILE A 13 -3.53 -12.06 -7.17
N GLY A 14 -4.63 -11.32 -7.23
CA GLY A 14 -4.88 -10.08 -6.52
C GLY A 14 -5.19 -8.92 -7.47
N GLY A 15 -6.40 -8.34 -7.34
CA GLY A 15 -6.84 -7.17 -8.11
C GLY A 15 -6.60 -5.84 -7.38
N GLY A 16 -5.46 -5.70 -6.68
CA GLY A 16 -5.02 -4.41 -6.13
C GLY A 16 -4.20 -3.63 -7.16
N LEU A 17 -3.74 -2.42 -6.79
CA LEU A 17 -2.96 -1.56 -7.69
C LEU A 17 -1.76 -2.27 -8.35
N ALA A 18 -1.00 -3.06 -7.58
CA ALA A 18 0.16 -3.78 -8.12
C ALA A 18 -0.22 -4.87 -9.12
N GLY A 19 -1.26 -5.64 -8.82
CA GLY A 19 -1.72 -6.72 -9.69
C GLY A 19 -2.31 -6.19 -10.99
N GLU A 20 -3.17 -5.18 -10.91
CA GLU A 20 -3.75 -4.55 -12.09
C GLU A 20 -2.68 -3.85 -12.95
N ARG A 21 -1.74 -3.13 -12.33
CA ARG A 21 -0.65 -2.48 -13.06
C ARG A 21 0.26 -3.50 -13.75
N ALA A 22 0.54 -4.64 -13.13
CA ALA A 22 1.29 -5.74 -13.76
C ALA A 22 0.51 -6.40 -14.91
N ALA A 23 -0.80 -6.58 -14.74
CA ALA A 23 -1.67 -7.10 -15.78
C ALA A 23 -1.71 -6.20 -17.01
N ILE A 24 -1.72 -4.87 -16.82
CA ILE A 24 -1.70 -3.88 -17.91
C ILE A 24 -0.44 -4.03 -18.77
N GLU A 25 0.75 -4.15 -18.17
CA GLU A 25 1.99 -4.33 -18.97
C GLU A 25 1.97 -5.63 -19.77
N ALA A 26 1.60 -6.75 -19.12
CA ALA A 26 1.55 -8.04 -19.79
C ALA A 26 0.53 -8.04 -20.94
N ALA A 27 -0.65 -7.45 -20.75
CA ALA A 27 -1.67 -7.33 -21.78
C ALA A 27 -1.22 -6.38 -22.92
N ALA A 28 -0.57 -5.26 -22.60
CA ALA A 28 -0.02 -4.34 -23.59
C ALA A 28 1.09 -4.99 -24.45
N ALA A 29 1.82 -5.95 -23.90
CA ALA A 29 2.77 -6.80 -24.62
C ALA A 29 2.12 -7.92 -25.47
N GLY A 30 0.79 -8.00 -25.49
CA GLY A 30 0.03 -8.94 -26.33
C GLY A 30 -0.31 -10.28 -25.66
N HIS A 31 -0.09 -10.41 -24.35
CA HIS A 31 -0.42 -11.64 -23.63
C HIS A 31 -1.87 -11.70 -23.18
N LYS A 32 -2.44 -12.91 -23.18
CA LYS A 32 -3.74 -13.15 -22.52
C LYS A 32 -3.54 -13.17 -21.00
N VAL A 33 -4.21 -12.26 -20.30
CA VAL A 33 -4.09 -12.11 -18.85
C VAL A 33 -5.41 -12.44 -18.15
N LEU A 34 -5.32 -13.16 -17.03
CA LEU A 34 -6.42 -13.41 -16.10
C LEU A 34 -6.06 -12.90 -14.70
N ILE A 35 -6.87 -12.00 -14.15
CA ILE A 35 -6.79 -11.54 -12.76
C ILE A 35 -7.78 -12.34 -11.91
N LEU A 36 -7.30 -12.95 -10.82
CA LEU A 36 -8.13 -13.47 -9.74
C LEU A 36 -8.20 -12.44 -8.62
N SER A 37 -9.38 -12.27 -8.01
CA SER A 37 -9.53 -11.41 -6.85
C SER A 37 -10.61 -11.93 -5.90
N LEU A 38 -10.38 -11.78 -4.59
CA LEU A 38 -11.37 -12.13 -3.56
C LEU A 38 -12.62 -11.25 -3.66
N VAL A 39 -12.43 -9.97 -3.95
CA VAL A 39 -13.47 -8.94 -4.09
C VAL A 39 -13.32 -8.23 -5.44
N PRO A 40 -14.34 -7.49 -5.92
CA PRO A 40 -14.15 -6.63 -7.08
C PRO A 40 -12.90 -5.74 -6.92
N PRO A 41 -11.99 -5.64 -7.93
CA PRO A 41 -10.69 -4.97 -7.80
C PRO A 41 -10.73 -3.57 -7.20
N ARG A 42 -11.71 -2.74 -7.60
CA ARG A 42 -11.97 -1.41 -7.01
C ARG A 42 -12.20 -1.36 -5.50
N ARG A 43 -12.43 -2.51 -4.85
CA ARG A 43 -12.62 -2.67 -3.40
C ARG A 43 -11.40 -3.26 -2.69
N SER A 44 -10.28 -3.45 -3.40
CA SER A 44 -8.99 -3.81 -2.81
C SER A 44 -8.52 -2.73 -1.83
N HIS A 45 -7.70 -3.12 -0.84
CA HIS A 45 -7.26 -2.21 0.22
C HIS A 45 -6.49 -0.97 -0.30
N SER A 46 -5.91 -1.04 -1.50
CA SER A 46 -5.33 0.11 -2.20
C SER A 46 -6.27 1.33 -2.24
N CYS A 47 -7.59 1.14 -2.31
CA CYS A 47 -8.55 2.25 -2.37
C CYS A 47 -8.59 3.10 -1.09
N ALA A 48 -8.18 2.55 0.05
CA ALA A 48 -8.21 3.21 1.35
C ALA A 48 -7.02 4.17 1.58
N ALA A 49 -6.09 4.30 0.64
CA ALA A 49 -4.93 5.15 0.82
C ALA A 49 -5.29 6.64 0.72
N GLN A 50 -5.24 7.34 1.85
CA GLN A 50 -5.54 8.79 1.93
C GLN A 50 -4.29 9.66 1.85
N GLY A 51 -3.13 9.08 2.18
CA GLY A 51 -1.87 9.77 2.43
C GLY A 51 -1.22 10.41 1.19
N GLY A 52 -1.34 9.80 0.03
CA GLY A 52 -0.64 10.24 -1.17
C GLY A 52 0.44 9.26 -1.62
N MET A 53 1.03 9.57 -2.78
CA MET A 53 2.03 8.78 -3.48
C MET A 53 3.33 9.56 -3.54
N GLN A 54 4.41 9.05 -2.97
CA GLN A 54 5.71 9.73 -3.00
C GLN A 54 6.38 9.65 -4.37
N ALA A 55 6.75 10.80 -4.94
CA ALA A 55 7.55 10.91 -6.16
C ALA A 55 8.27 12.27 -6.23
N ALA A 56 9.58 12.25 -6.45
CA ALA A 56 10.40 13.47 -6.54
C ALA A 56 10.16 14.23 -7.86
N LEU A 57 9.07 15.01 -7.94
CA LEU A 57 8.77 15.84 -9.11
C LEU A 57 9.33 17.27 -9.02
N GLY A 58 9.50 17.81 -7.80
CA GLY A 58 10.06 19.15 -7.59
C GLY A 58 9.17 20.33 -8.03
N ASN A 59 7.84 20.16 -8.06
CA ASN A 59 6.94 21.14 -8.69
C ASN A 59 6.50 22.30 -7.79
N CYS A 60 6.46 22.15 -6.45
CA CYS A 60 6.05 23.24 -5.55
C CYS A 60 7.25 23.77 -4.77
N VAL A 61 7.12 24.95 -4.17
CA VAL A 61 8.23 25.62 -3.46
C VAL A 61 8.86 24.74 -2.38
N MET A 62 8.04 23.99 -1.62
CA MET A 62 8.53 23.08 -0.59
C MET A 62 9.20 21.80 -1.15
N ALA A 63 9.05 21.55 -2.45
CA ALA A 63 9.69 20.49 -3.20
C ALA A 63 10.92 20.97 -3.98
N ASP A 64 11.28 22.26 -3.90
CA ASP A 64 12.37 22.82 -4.70
C ASP A 64 13.69 22.07 -4.47
N GLY A 65 14.38 21.74 -5.58
CA GLY A 65 15.59 20.91 -5.58
C GLY A 65 15.39 19.42 -5.24
N ASP A 66 14.16 18.94 -5.03
CA ASP A 66 13.91 17.51 -4.80
C ASP A 66 14.22 16.69 -6.05
N ASN A 67 14.76 15.49 -5.85
CA ASN A 67 15.23 14.62 -6.93
C ASN A 67 15.31 13.15 -6.46
N PRO A 68 15.45 12.19 -7.39
CA PRO A 68 15.54 10.76 -7.05
C PRO A 68 16.62 10.42 -6.02
N THR A 69 17.76 11.13 -5.99
CA THR A 69 18.81 10.89 -5.00
C THR A 69 18.34 11.22 -3.58
N LEU A 70 17.64 12.34 -3.38
CA LEU A 70 17.09 12.68 -2.07
C LEU A 70 15.98 11.70 -1.64
N HIS A 71 15.14 11.27 -2.58
CA HIS A 71 14.10 10.26 -2.31
C HIS A 71 14.70 8.88 -1.97
N PHE A 72 15.77 8.47 -2.68
CA PHE A 72 16.55 7.28 -2.36
C PHE A 72 17.14 7.36 -0.95
N LEU A 73 17.80 8.46 -0.59
CA LEU A 73 18.41 8.64 0.73
C LEU A 73 17.37 8.58 1.87
N ASP A 74 16.23 9.25 1.70
CA ASP A 74 15.13 9.17 2.68
C ASP A 74 14.57 7.75 2.79
N THR A 75 14.50 7.01 1.68
CA THR A 75 14.02 5.62 1.65
C THR A 75 14.98 4.67 2.36
N VAL A 76 16.28 4.72 2.04
CA VAL A 76 17.31 3.86 2.66
C VAL A 76 17.45 4.15 4.16
N ARG A 77 17.51 5.42 4.56
CA ARG A 77 17.53 5.78 5.98
C ARG A 77 16.24 5.37 6.68
N GLY A 78 15.10 5.60 6.03
CA GLY A 78 13.79 5.19 6.54
C GLY A 78 13.69 3.69 6.79
N SER A 79 14.31 2.88 5.92
CA SER A 79 14.36 1.42 6.01
C SER A 79 15.25 0.86 7.12
N ASP A 80 15.94 1.73 7.86
CA ASP A 80 17.00 1.39 8.81
C ASP A 80 18.12 0.55 8.18
N TRP A 81 18.52 0.95 6.95
CA TRP A 81 19.50 0.24 6.10
C TRP A 81 19.17 -1.23 5.78
N GLY A 82 17.97 -1.71 6.12
CA GLY A 82 17.53 -3.06 5.83
C GLY A 82 17.07 -3.27 4.38
N ALA A 83 16.92 -2.21 3.60
CA ALA A 83 16.48 -2.32 2.21
C ALA A 83 17.59 -2.80 1.26
N ASP A 84 17.19 -3.51 0.20
CA ASP A 84 17.98 -3.67 -1.00
C ASP A 84 18.12 -2.31 -1.70
N GLN A 85 19.33 -1.74 -1.67
CA GLN A 85 19.57 -0.39 -2.16
C GLN A 85 19.51 -0.29 -3.68
N GLU A 86 19.79 -1.37 -4.43
CA GLU A 86 19.60 -1.37 -5.90
C GLU A 86 18.11 -1.20 -6.20
N VAL A 87 17.27 -1.94 -5.47
CA VAL A 87 15.82 -1.85 -5.60
C VAL A 87 15.28 -0.48 -5.17
N ALA A 88 15.77 0.06 -4.04
CA ALA A 88 15.37 1.39 -3.58
C ALA A 88 15.76 2.50 -4.58
N GLN A 89 16.93 2.38 -5.23
CA GLN A 89 17.36 3.31 -6.26
C GLN A 89 16.45 3.24 -7.50
N ILE A 90 16.20 2.04 -8.02
CA ILE A 90 15.27 1.81 -9.14
C ILE A 90 13.91 2.45 -8.82
N PHE A 91 13.39 2.19 -7.61
CA PHE A 91 12.12 2.76 -7.17
C PHE A 91 12.13 4.30 -7.21
N ALA A 92 13.16 4.94 -6.65
CA ALA A 92 13.24 6.39 -6.57
C ALA A 92 13.32 7.06 -7.96
N GLU A 93 14.00 6.42 -8.91
CA GLU A 93 14.11 6.88 -10.30
C GLU A 93 12.78 6.69 -11.07
N GLU A 94 12.05 5.62 -10.78
CA GLU A 94 10.85 5.22 -11.53
C GLU A 94 9.54 5.85 -10.98
N ALA A 95 9.53 6.30 -9.72
CA ALA A 95 8.35 6.91 -9.08
C ALA A 95 7.84 8.18 -9.79
N PRO A 96 8.70 9.13 -10.22
CA PRO A 96 8.28 10.26 -11.06
C PRO A 96 7.54 9.86 -12.34
N ILE A 97 8.02 8.80 -13.01
CA ILE A 97 7.41 8.29 -14.23
C ILE A 97 6.03 7.69 -13.92
N ALA A 98 5.92 6.93 -12.82
CA ALA A 98 4.66 6.32 -12.40
C ALA A 98 3.57 7.35 -12.08
N VAL A 99 3.91 8.45 -11.39
CA VAL A 99 2.93 9.51 -11.11
C VAL A 99 2.47 10.22 -12.39
N ARG A 100 3.38 10.46 -13.34
CA ARG A 100 3.05 11.08 -14.63
C ARG A 100 2.17 10.17 -15.49
N GLU A 101 2.45 8.87 -15.50
CA GLU A 101 1.62 7.87 -16.17
C GLU A 101 0.21 7.81 -15.57
N LEU A 102 0.08 7.81 -14.25
CA LEU A 102 -1.23 7.88 -13.59
C LEU A 102 -1.99 9.17 -13.93
N ALA A 103 -1.29 10.29 -14.11
CA ALA A 103 -1.92 11.52 -14.60
C ALA A 103 -2.48 11.33 -16.02
N HIS A 104 -1.78 10.59 -16.88
CA HIS A 104 -2.25 10.23 -18.22
C HIS A 104 -3.45 9.27 -18.20
N TYR A 105 -3.51 8.33 -17.25
CA TYR A 105 -4.68 7.49 -17.01
C TYR A 105 -5.88 8.24 -16.41
N GLY A 106 -5.74 9.54 -16.14
CA GLY A 106 -6.83 10.39 -15.68
C GLY A 106 -6.95 10.52 -14.16
N VAL A 107 -5.92 10.16 -13.38
CA VAL A 107 -5.91 10.44 -11.95
C VAL A 107 -5.98 11.97 -11.73
N PRO A 108 -7.00 12.48 -11.00
CA PRO A 108 -7.19 13.89 -10.74
C PRO A 108 -6.25 14.39 -9.64
N TRP A 109 -4.95 14.37 -9.92
CA TRP A 109 -3.94 14.93 -9.03
C TRP A 109 -4.26 16.39 -8.72
N THR A 110 -4.16 16.75 -7.44
CA THR A 110 -4.25 18.13 -7.00
C THR A 110 -3.14 18.93 -7.66
N ARG A 111 -3.44 20.15 -8.10
CA ARG A 111 -2.50 20.98 -8.87
C ARG A 111 -1.98 22.15 -8.06
N VAL A 112 -0.74 22.53 -8.34
CA VAL A 112 -0.14 23.80 -7.89
C VAL A 112 -1.00 24.94 -8.42
N ARG A 113 -1.22 25.95 -7.58
CA ARG A 113 -1.85 27.21 -7.97
C ARG A 113 -0.80 28.30 -7.86
N GLY A 114 -0.40 28.92 -8.98
CA GLY A 114 0.61 29.97 -8.98
C GLY A 114 0.20 31.17 -8.10
N GLY A 115 1.18 31.76 -7.42
CA GLY A 115 1.00 32.90 -6.52
C GLY A 115 0.77 32.50 -5.05
N ARG A 116 0.21 33.44 -4.28
CA ARG A 116 0.13 33.32 -2.82
C ARG A 116 -0.92 32.30 -2.36
N ASN A 117 -0.46 31.26 -1.66
CA ASN A 117 -1.30 30.22 -1.08
C ASN A 117 -1.08 30.07 0.42
N SER A 118 -2.14 29.65 1.13
CA SER A 118 -2.13 29.42 2.57
C SER A 118 -2.01 27.92 2.87
N TYR A 119 -1.02 27.56 3.68
CA TYR A 119 -0.71 26.20 4.10
C TYR A 119 -0.66 26.10 5.61
N PHE A 120 -0.75 24.87 6.13
CA PHE A 120 -0.46 24.57 7.52
C PHE A 120 0.85 23.80 7.59
N ILE A 121 1.81 24.31 8.36
CA ILE A 121 3.09 23.64 8.62
C ILE A 121 3.32 23.65 10.12
N LYS A 122 3.47 22.46 10.73
CA LYS A 122 3.63 22.32 12.19
C LYS A 122 2.55 23.07 12.98
N GLY A 123 1.29 22.99 12.52
CA GLY A 123 0.13 23.64 13.15
C GLY A 123 0.08 25.17 13.00
N LYS A 124 1.00 25.77 12.25
CA LYS A 124 1.00 27.22 11.98
C LYS A 124 0.55 27.47 10.54
N ARG A 125 -0.32 28.46 10.38
CA ARG A 125 -0.69 28.97 9.07
C ARG A 125 0.49 29.74 8.48
N VAL A 126 0.96 29.31 7.32
CA VAL A 126 2.03 29.95 6.57
C VAL A 126 1.51 30.34 5.19
N GLU A 127 1.97 31.46 4.68
CA GLU A 127 1.70 31.88 3.31
C GLU A 127 2.96 31.61 2.49
N ILE A 128 2.81 30.90 1.37
CA ILE A 128 3.90 30.57 0.45
C ILE A 128 3.47 31.03 -0.95
N ASP A 129 4.34 31.78 -1.60
CA ASP A 129 4.16 32.21 -2.98
C ASP A 129 4.68 31.11 -3.92
N GLU A 130 3.75 30.32 -4.46
CA GLU A 130 4.09 29.29 -5.45
C GLU A 130 4.50 29.95 -6.77
N LEU A 131 5.48 29.36 -7.43
CA LEU A 131 6.02 29.83 -8.70
C LEU A 131 4.92 29.87 -9.78
N PRO A 132 4.61 31.04 -10.39
CA PRO A 132 3.58 31.16 -11.43
C PRO A 132 3.81 30.23 -12.63
N GLU A 133 5.07 29.95 -12.98
CA GLU A 133 5.46 29.03 -14.05
C GLU A 133 5.11 27.57 -13.78
N ASN A 134 4.88 27.20 -12.51
CA ASN A 134 4.51 25.85 -12.11
C ASN A 134 3.00 25.67 -11.94
N ASP A 135 2.19 26.69 -12.26
CA ASP A 135 0.72 26.60 -12.22
C ASP A 135 0.21 25.41 -13.04
N GLY A 136 -0.70 24.63 -12.46
CA GLY A 136 -1.27 23.44 -13.11
C GLY A 136 -0.41 22.16 -13.05
N LEU A 137 0.84 22.24 -12.58
CA LEU A 137 1.65 21.04 -12.31
C LEU A 137 1.12 20.28 -11.08
N ILE A 138 1.57 19.03 -10.91
CA ILE A 138 1.13 18.16 -9.80
C ILE A 138 1.66 18.71 -8.47
N MET A 139 0.76 18.89 -7.49
CA MET A 139 1.06 19.40 -6.15
C MET A 139 1.60 18.33 -5.20
N HIS A 140 2.42 18.77 -4.24
CA HIS A 140 2.99 17.95 -3.17
C HIS A 140 2.54 18.43 -1.79
N ARG A 141 2.58 17.55 -0.79
CA ARG A 141 2.35 17.92 0.62
C ARG A 141 3.38 17.31 1.55
N ASP A 142 3.43 17.83 2.78
CA ASP A 142 4.18 17.22 3.89
C ASP A 142 3.58 15.88 4.28
N PHE A 143 4.37 14.80 4.21
CA PHE A 143 3.93 13.45 4.54
C PHE A 143 5.11 12.50 4.66
N GLY A 144 5.13 11.66 5.70
CA GLY A 144 6.11 10.59 5.85
C GLY A 144 7.43 11.00 6.48
N GLY A 145 7.55 12.23 7.00
CA GLY A 145 8.77 12.70 7.69
C GLY A 145 9.96 12.93 6.76
N THR A 146 9.70 13.27 5.49
CA THR A 146 10.72 13.43 4.45
C THR A 146 11.43 14.76 4.47
N ALA A 147 12.63 14.81 3.88
CA ALA A 147 13.41 16.03 3.76
C ALA A 147 12.76 17.08 2.83
N LYS A 148 12.03 16.62 1.81
CA LYS A 148 11.29 17.46 0.86
C LYS A 148 9.85 17.01 0.74
N TRP A 149 8.96 17.94 0.40
CA TRP A 149 7.57 17.60 0.13
C TRP A 149 7.47 16.92 -1.23
N ARG A 150 7.10 15.63 -1.24
CA ARG A 150 7.01 14.85 -2.47
C ARG A 150 5.82 13.91 -2.54
N ALA A 151 4.90 14.00 -1.58
CA ALA A 151 3.67 13.22 -1.60
C ALA A 151 2.64 13.87 -2.52
N CYS A 152 2.50 13.32 -3.73
CA CYS A 152 1.45 13.67 -4.68
C CYS A 152 0.10 13.15 -4.17
N TYR A 153 -0.98 13.92 -4.32
CA TYR A 153 -2.28 13.53 -3.77
C TYR A 153 -3.48 13.98 -4.61
N ALA A 154 -4.56 13.20 -4.58
CA ALA A 154 -5.85 13.51 -5.18
C ALA A 154 -6.88 13.79 -4.07
N ALA A 155 -6.94 15.05 -3.62
CA ALA A 155 -7.72 15.46 -2.45
C ALA A 155 -7.49 14.53 -1.24
N ALA A 156 -8.54 13.92 -0.69
CA ALA A 156 -8.47 13.04 0.47
C ALA A 156 -8.35 11.54 0.10
N GLY A 157 -8.64 11.15 -1.14
CA GLY A 157 -8.79 9.75 -1.57
C GLY A 157 -7.85 9.36 -2.70
N THR A 158 -6.53 9.44 -2.46
CA THR A 158 -5.52 9.20 -3.51
C THR A 158 -5.54 7.76 -4.02
N GLY A 159 -5.62 6.78 -3.11
CA GLY A 159 -5.70 5.36 -3.44
C GLY A 159 -6.95 5.02 -4.22
N HIS A 160 -8.10 5.60 -3.85
CA HIS A 160 -9.35 5.47 -4.58
C HIS A 160 -9.20 5.96 -6.02
N ALA A 161 -8.70 7.18 -6.20
CA ALA A 161 -8.51 7.79 -7.51
C ALA A 161 -7.54 6.99 -8.40
N ALA A 162 -6.40 6.56 -7.84
CA ALA A 162 -5.41 5.76 -8.55
C ALA A 162 -5.95 4.39 -8.94
N LEU A 163 -6.58 3.66 -8.01
CA LEU A 163 -7.10 2.32 -8.28
C LEU A 163 -8.21 2.35 -9.33
N TYR A 164 -9.09 3.35 -9.29
CA TYR A 164 -10.16 3.46 -10.29
C TYR A 164 -9.63 3.80 -11.69
N ALA A 165 -8.58 4.63 -11.80
CA ALA A 165 -7.93 4.91 -13.07
C ALA A 165 -7.24 3.66 -13.65
N VAL A 166 -6.50 2.93 -12.81
CA VAL A 166 -5.82 1.68 -13.20
C VAL A 166 -6.83 0.59 -13.59
N ASP A 167 -7.88 0.36 -12.81
CA ASP A 167 -8.96 -0.59 -13.15
C ASP A 167 -9.68 -0.20 -14.45
N SER A 168 -9.82 1.10 -14.75
CA SER A 168 -10.40 1.55 -16.02
C SER A 168 -9.52 1.16 -17.22
N GLU A 169 -8.19 1.17 -17.06
CA GLU A 169 -7.26 0.67 -18.07
C GLU A 169 -7.31 -0.86 -18.23
N VAL A 170 -7.51 -1.60 -17.13
CA VAL A 170 -7.77 -3.06 -17.18
C VAL A 170 -9.01 -3.35 -18.03
N ILE A 171 -10.09 -2.59 -17.84
CA ILE A 171 -11.31 -2.68 -18.65
C ILE A 171 -11.02 -2.31 -20.11
N ARG A 172 -10.32 -1.20 -20.36
CA ARG A 172 -9.99 -0.71 -21.72
C ARG A 172 -9.19 -1.74 -22.52
N LEU A 173 -8.28 -2.46 -21.88
CA LEU A 173 -7.47 -3.50 -22.48
C LEU A 173 -8.19 -4.86 -22.60
N GLY A 174 -9.43 -4.98 -22.11
CA GLY A 174 -10.19 -6.23 -22.17
C GLY A 174 -9.61 -7.35 -21.32
N ILE A 175 -8.88 -7.01 -20.25
CA ILE A 175 -8.27 -7.99 -19.35
C ILE A 175 -9.37 -8.74 -18.59
N SER A 176 -9.26 -10.07 -18.54
CA SER A 176 -10.25 -10.90 -17.84
C SER A 176 -10.06 -10.79 -16.34
N VAL A 177 -11.13 -10.45 -15.62
CA VAL A 177 -11.16 -10.42 -14.15
C VAL A 177 -12.16 -11.43 -13.64
N ARG A 178 -11.73 -12.29 -12.71
CA ARG A 178 -12.59 -13.23 -12.00
C ARG A 178 -12.60 -12.88 -10.52
N ASP A 179 -13.61 -12.12 -10.13
CA ASP A 179 -13.88 -11.80 -8.72
C ASP A 179 -14.44 -13.00 -7.96
N ARG A 180 -14.44 -12.91 -6.63
CA ARG A 180 -14.90 -13.98 -5.73
C ARG A 180 -14.22 -15.32 -6.04
N ALA A 181 -12.93 -15.25 -6.34
CA ALA A 181 -12.06 -16.39 -6.56
C ALA A 181 -10.85 -16.28 -5.63
N GLU A 182 -10.64 -17.31 -4.82
CA GLU A 182 -9.57 -17.40 -3.85
C GLU A 182 -8.51 -18.38 -4.36
N ALA A 183 -7.27 -17.94 -4.55
CA ALA A 183 -6.18 -18.87 -4.82
C ALA A 183 -5.79 -19.59 -3.52
N VAL A 184 -5.80 -20.93 -3.54
CA VAL A 184 -5.63 -21.77 -2.34
C VAL A 184 -4.39 -22.69 -2.42
N GLU A 185 -3.82 -22.85 -3.61
CA GLU A 185 -2.60 -23.63 -3.82
C GLU A 185 -1.90 -23.16 -5.10
N LEU A 186 -0.56 -23.11 -5.10
CA LEU A 186 0.23 -22.94 -6.33
C LEU A 186 0.43 -24.30 -7.02
N ILE A 187 0.34 -24.32 -8.34
CA ILE A 187 0.67 -25.51 -9.14
C ILE A 187 2.15 -25.39 -9.48
N HIS A 188 2.99 -26.27 -8.94
CA HIS A 188 4.43 -26.24 -9.18
C HIS A 188 5.03 -27.63 -9.28
N ASP A 189 6.17 -27.72 -9.97
CA ASP A 189 7.02 -28.91 -10.08
C ASP A 189 8.47 -28.49 -10.37
N ASN A 190 9.45 -29.21 -9.83
CA ASN A 190 10.88 -29.00 -10.10
C ASN A 190 11.36 -27.53 -10.05
N GLY A 191 10.90 -26.75 -9.06
CA GLY A 191 11.30 -25.34 -8.91
C GLY A 191 10.66 -24.40 -9.95
N ARG A 192 9.57 -24.80 -10.60
CA ARG A 192 8.81 -23.97 -11.54
C ARG A 192 7.34 -23.90 -11.18
N CYS A 193 6.79 -22.69 -11.21
CA CYS A 193 5.36 -22.43 -11.06
C CYS A 193 4.66 -22.51 -12.42
N TRP A 194 3.49 -23.12 -12.42
CA TRP A 194 2.65 -23.34 -13.59
C TRP A 194 1.26 -22.73 -13.44
N GLY A 195 0.96 -22.04 -12.35
CA GLY A 195 -0.36 -21.46 -12.09
C GLY A 195 -0.84 -21.68 -10.67
N ALA A 196 -2.16 -21.73 -10.51
CA ALA A 196 -2.79 -21.91 -9.19
C ALA A 196 -4.08 -22.72 -9.28
N VAL A 197 -4.38 -23.40 -8.17
CA VAL A 197 -5.73 -23.86 -7.86
C VAL A 197 -6.45 -22.74 -7.14
N ALA A 198 -7.67 -22.45 -7.60
CA ALA A 198 -8.53 -21.47 -6.99
C ALA A 198 -9.88 -22.08 -6.59
N ARG A 199 -10.49 -21.52 -5.56
CA ARG A 199 -11.83 -21.83 -5.08
C ARG A 199 -12.78 -20.71 -5.49
N CYS A 200 -13.88 -21.07 -6.15
CA CYS A 200 -14.93 -20.10 -6.46
C CYS A 200 -15.80 -19.86 -5.22
N LEU A 201 -15.75 -18.66 -4.64
CA LEU A 201 -16.50 -18.32 -3.43
C LEU A 201 -18.02 -18.26 -3.65
N ARG A 202 -18.49 -18.29 -4.90
CA ARG A 202 -19.92 -18.36 -5.24
C ARG A 202 -20.46 -19.80 -5.24
N THR A 203 -19.63 -20.78 -5.60
CA THR A 203 -20.08 -22.18 -5.82
C THR A 203 -19.39 -23.20 -4.93
N GLY A 204 -18.31 -22.80 -4.23
CA GLY A 204 -17.46 -23.69 -3.45
C GLY A 204 -16.52 -24.57 -4.27
N ARG A 205 -16.63 -24.57 -5.61
CA ARG A 205 -15.87 -25.47 -6.48
C ARG A 205 -14.42 -25.03 -6.65
N HIS A 206 -13.51 -26.00 -6.62
CA HIS A 206 -12.12 -25.82 -7.02
C HIS A 206 -11.95 -25.93 -8.54
N PHE A 207 -11.03 -25.13 -9.08
CA PHE A 207 -10.62 -25.14 -10.48
C PHE A 207 -9.14 -24.78 -10.60
N ALA A 208 -8.48 -25.28 -11.64
CA ALA A 208 -7.08 -24.96 -11.90
C ALA A 208 -6.96 -23.94 -13.03
N ILE A 209 -6.07 -22.96 -12.83
CA ILE A 209 -5.59 -22.08 -13.89
C ILE A 209 -4.13 -22.41 -14.13
N VAL A 210 -3.79 -22.70 -15.38
CA VAL A 210 -2.41 -22.96 -15.82
C VAL A 210 -1.93 -21.77 -16.66
N ALA A 211 -0.73 -21.28 -16.34
CA ALA A 211 -0.15 -20.09 -16.95
C ALA A 211 1.36 -20.22 -17.15
N LYS A 212 1.89 -19.45 -18.10
CA LYS A 212 3.35 -19.37 -18.33
C LYS A 212 4.03 -18.62 -17.18
N ALA A 213 3.38 -17.57 -16.70
CA ALA A 213 3.82 -16.78 -15.54
C ALA A 213 2.66 -16.56 -14.55
N THR A 214 2.97 -16.57 -13.26
CA THR A 214 2.02 -16.31 -12.17
C THR A 214 2.54 -15.19 -11.28
N VAL A 215 1.71 -14.18 -10.99
CA VAL A 215 2.06 -13.02 -10.15
C VAL A 215 1.22 -13.03 -8.87
N ILE A 216 1.86 -12.96 -7.71
CA ILE A 216 1.21 -12.74 -6.42
C ILE A 216 1.19 -11.24 -6.09
N ALA A 217 0.00 -10.66 -5.99
CA ALA A 217 -0.25 -9.26 -5.64
C ALA A 217 -1.40 -9.14 -4.63
N THR A 218 -1.44 -10.05 -3.65
CA THR A 218 -2.56 -10.24 -2.72
C THR A 218 -2.66 -9.22 -1.58
N GLY A 219 -1.75 -8.24 -1.53
CA GLY A 219 -1.62 -7.31 -0.39
C GLY A 219 -1.02 -7.94 0.86
N GLY A 220 -1.03 -7.17 1.95
CA GLY A 220 -0.41 -7.55 3.22
C GLY A 220 -1.16 -8.60 4.04
N HIS A 221 -0.58 -8.92 5.20
CA HIS A 221 -1.02 -9.97 6.11
C HIS A 221 -1.43 -9.43 7.50
N GLY A 222 -1.88 -8.17 7.56
CA GLY A 222 -2.19 -7.50 8.82
C GLY A 222 -3.32 -8.09 9.65
N ARG A 223 -4.25 -8.84 9.04
CA ARG A 223 -5.38 -9.44 9.76
C ARG A 223 -4.97 -10.53 10.76
N ILE A 224 -3.72 -10.98 10.77
CA ILE A 224 -3.18 -11.82 11.86
C ILE A 224 -3.19 -11.09 13.22
N TYR A 225 -3.25 -9.75 13.23
CA TYR A 225 -3.43 -8.93 14.44
C TYR A 225 -4.91 -8.74 14.83
N GLY A 226 -5.83 -9.47 14.19
CA GLY A 226 -7.26 -9.44 14.49
C GLY A 226 -7.87 -8.06 14.22
N LYS A 227 -8.43 -7.43 15.27
CA LYS A 227 -9.02 -6.08 15.18
C LYS A 227 -8.00 -4.94 15.33
N TYR A 228 -6.75 -5.25 15.71
CA TYR A 228 -5.69 -4.26 15.92
C TYR A 228 -4.89 -4.02 14.64
N THR A 229 -5.60 -3.75 13.55
CA THR A 229 -5.03 -3.47 12.23
C THR A 229 -5.89 -2.45 11.49
N THR A 230 -5.25 -1.59 10.70
CA THR A 230 -5.93 -0.70 9.75
C THR A 230 -6.33 -1.42 8.46
N ASN A 231 -5.84 -2.65 8.25
CA ASN A 231 -6.06 -3.36 7.00
C ASN A 231 -7.50 -3.86 6.88
N ALA A 232 -7.98 -3.87 5.63
CA ALA A 232 -9.26 -4.44 5.29
C ALA A 232 -9.32 -5.92 5.67
N THR A 233 -10.52 -6.44 5.90
CA THR A 233 -10.73 -7.83 6.33
C THR A 233 -10.19 -8.88 5.36
N ILE A 234 -9.92 -8.51 4.10
CA ILE A 234 -9.36 -9.38 3.07
C ILE A 234 -7.82 -9.55 3.14
N ASN A 235 -7.12 -8.79 3.99
CA ASN A 235 -5.65 -8.79 4.10
C ASN A 235 -5.13 -9.84 5.08
N GLU A 236 -5.44 -11.10 4.80
CA GLU A 236 -5.14 -12.25 5.68
C GLU A 236 -3.82 -12.95 5.34
N GLY A 237 -3.07 -12.45 4.34
CA GLY A 237 -1.80 -13.05 3.95
C GLY A 237 -1.92 -14.31 3.09
N ALA A 238 -3.04 -14.52 2.41
CA ALA A 238 -3.29 -15.71 1.59
C ALA A 238 -2.20 -15.98 0.55
N GLY A 239 -1.70 -14.93 -0.14
CA GLY A 239 -0.60 -15.07 -1.11
C GLY A 239 0.72 -15.53 -0.47
N ALA A 240 1.07 -14.99 0.70
CA ALA A 240 2.23 -15.43 1.46
C ALA A 240 2.08 -16.89 1.91
N ALA A 241 0.88 -17.28 2.35
CA ALA A 241 0.59 -18.65 2.77
C ALA A 241 0.72 -19.66 1.62
N ILE A 242 0.13 -19.40 0.44
CA ILE A 242 0.24 -20.33 -0.69
C ILE A 242 1.66 -20.42 -1.25
N ALA A 243 2.45 -19.34 -1.17
CA ALA A 243 3.86 -19.36 -1.52
C ALA A 243 4.68 -20.19 -0.52
N LEU A 244 4.49 -19.96 0.78
CA LEU A 244 5.16 -20.71 1.85
C LEU A 244 4.84 -22.21 1.80
N ASN A 245 3.59 -22.56 1.52
CA ASN A 245 3.12 -23.95 1.44
C ASN A 245 3.76 -24.76 0.30
N THR A 246 4.43 -24.10 -0.65
CA THR A 246 5.22 -24.81 -1.67
C THR A 246 6.44 -25.52 -1.07
N GLY A 247 6.91 -25.08 0.10
CA GLY A 247 8.16 -25.53 0.71
C GLY A 247 9.43 -25.10 -0.05
N VAL A 248 9.29 -24.31 -1.11
CA VAL A 248 10.39 -23.91 -2.01
C VAL A 248 10.66 -22.40 -1.94
N VAL A 249 9.60 -21.59 -1.90
CA VAL A 249 9.71 -20.13 -1.96
C VAL A 249 9.85 -19.56 -0.55
N PRO A 250 10.93 -18.82 -0.24
CA PRO A 250 11.07 -18.17 1.06
C PRO A 250 10.19 -16.93 1.17
N LEU A 251 9.76 -16.63 2.40
CA LEU A 251 9.25 -15.31 2.76
C LEU A 251 10.40 -14.49 3.38
N GLY A 252 10.53 -13.23 2.98
CA GLY A 252 11.53 -12.30 3.50
C GLY A 252 10.96 -11.38 4.57
N ASN A 253 11.74 -11.08 5.60
CA ASN A 253 11.50 -10.04 6.61
C ASN A 253 10.08 -10.04 7.21
N MET A 254 9.50 -11.21 7.50
CA MET A 254 8.11 -11.32 7.97
C MET A 254 7.88 -10.71 9.36
N GLU A 255 8.96 -10.58 10.15
CA GLU A 255 8.99 -9.87 11.43
C GLU A 255 8.88 -8.34 11.27
N ALA A 256 9.16 -7.82 10.07
CA ALA A 256 9.11 -6.40 9.76
C ALA A 256 7.65 -5.94 9.53
N VAL A 257 6.98 -5.63 10.64
CA VAL A 257 5.58 -5.16 10.67
C VAL A 257 5.51 -3.73 11.18
N GLN A 258 4.97 -2.81 10.36
CA GLN A 258 4.85 -1.39 10.73
C GLN A 258 3.49 -1.10 11.38
N PHE A 259 3.54 -0.29 12.44
CA PHE A 259 2.36 0.24 13.12
C PHE A 259 2.16 1.70 12.74
N HIS A 260 0.90 2.10 12.52
CA HIS A 260 0.52 3.49 12.34
C HIS A 260 0.07 4.09 13.68
N PRO A 261 0.57 5.28 14.06
CA PRO A 261 0.36 5.81 15.42
C PRO A 261 -1.10 6.22 15.70
N THR A 262 -1.82 6.73 14.70
CA THR A 262 -3.09 7.44 14.90
C THR A 262 -4.31 6.68 14.38
N ALA A 263 -4.37 5.36 14.52
CA ALA A 263 -5.60 4.64 14.18
C ALA A 263 -6.67 4.90 15.26
N LEU A 264 -7.92 5.07 14.84
CA LEU A 264 -9.07 5.32 15.70
C LEU A 264 -9.26 4.15 16.68
N ALA A 265 -9.24 4.42 17.98
CA ALA A 265 -9.48 3.41 19.00
C ALA A 265 -10.99 3.28 19.27
N PRO A 266 -11.55 2.05 19.41
CA PRO A 266 -10.90 0.75 19.27
C PRO A 266 -11.02 0.12 17.86
N SER A 267 -11.61 0.81 16.90
CA SER A 267 -12.00 0.22 15.60
C SER A 267 -10.82 -0.13 14.70
N GLY A 268 -9.68 0.55 14.85
CA GLY A 268 -8.52 0.43 13.98
C GLY A 268 -8.65 1.20 12.66
N ILE A 269 -9.74 1.94 12.43
CA ILE A 269 -9.91 2.75 11.23
C ILE A 269 -8.83 3.83 11.21
N LEU A 270 -8.14 3.97 10.08
CA LEU A 270 -7.02 4.89 9.95
C LEU A 270 -7.49 6.35 10.05
N ILE A 271 -6.86 7.14 10.92
CA ILE A 271 -6.83 8.59 10.79
C ILE A 271 -5.53 8.96 10.08
N THR A 272 -5.65 9.59 8.90
CA THR A 272 -4.51 9.90 8.02
C THR A 272 -3.39 10.63 8.77
N GLU A 273 -2.14 10.32 8.42
CA GLU A 273 -0.99 11.03 8.95
C GLU A 273 -0.98 12.52 8.56
N GLY A 274 -1.70 12.90 7.49
CA GLY A 274 -1.96 14.31 7.18
C GLY A 274 -2.59 15.08 8.35
N SER A 275 -3.31 14.42 9.26
CA SER A 275 -3.82 15.06 10.48
C SER A 275 -2.71 15.59 11.38
N ARG A 276 -1.59 14.87 11.52
CA ARG A 276 -0.40 15.35 12.26
C ARG A 276 0.39 16.36 11.41
N GLY A 277 0.57 16.08 10.11
CA GLY A 277 1.23 16.98 9.15
C GLY A 277 0.65 18.40 9.18
N ASP A 278 -0.67 18.50 9.18
CA ASP A 278 -1.39 19.78 9.21
C ASP A 278 -1.38 20.44 10.60
N GLY A 279 -0.96 19.74 11.66
CA GLY A 279 -0.77 20.32 13.00
C GLY A 279 -1.39 19.58 14.17
N GLY A 280 -2.02 18.42 13.97
CA GLY A 280 -2.68 17.68 15.05
C GLY A 280 -1.75 17.31 16.20
N TYR A 281 -2.21 17.57 17.43
CA TYR A 281 -1.42 17.30 18.64
C TYR A 281 -1.75 15.93 19.23
N LEU A 282 -0.73 15.25 19.75
CA LEU A 282 -0.92 14.05 20.55
C LEU A 282 -0.95 14.41 22.03
N LEU A 283 -2.06 14.11 22.69
CA LEU A 283 -2.30 14.43 24.09
C LEU A 283 -2.52 13.17 24.92
N ASP A 284 -2.16 13.24 26.20
CA ASP A 284 -2.38 12.17 27.16
C ASP A 284 -3.68 12.35 27.97
N ARG A 285 -3.88 11.50 28.99
CA ARG A 285 -5.07 11.56 29.87
C ARG A 285 -5.24 12.89 30.61
N ASN A 286 -4.16 13.61 30.83
CA ASN A 286 -4.13 14.92 31.50
C ASN A 286 -4.16 16.08 30.48
N LEU A 287 -4.38 15.77 29.20
CA LEU A 287 -4.31 16.71 28.08
C LEU A 287 -2.92 17.34 27.90
N HIS A 288 -1.87 16.66 28.38
CA HIS A 288 -0.49 17.09 28.17
C HIS A 288 -0.01 16.70 26.78
N ARG A 289 0.60 17.65 26.06
CA ARG A 289 1.17 17.45 24.72
C ARG A 289 2.57 16.83 24.83
N PHE A 290 2.64 15.53 25.07
CA PHE A 290 3.87 14.84 25.46
C PHE A 290 4.94 14.73 24.34
N MET A 291 4.55 14.82 23.06
CA MET A 291 5.52 14.67 21.95
C MET A 291 6.56 15.80 21.87
N VAL A 292 6.26 16.99 22.43
CA VAL A 292 7.24 18.09 22.46
C VAL A 292 8.38 17.83 23.44
N ASP A 293 8.14 17.01 24.46
CA ASP A 293 9.16 16.60 25.43
C ASP A 293 9.97 15.43 24.89
N ALA A 294 9.28 14.46 24.28
CA ALA A 294 9.88 13.23 23.76
C ALA A 294 10.72 13.45 22.48
N GLU A 295 10.26 14.34 21.59
CA GLU A 295 10.90 14.64 20.30
C GLU A 295 10.95 16.17 20.05
N PRO A 296 11.85 16.93 20.71
CA PRO A 296 11.79 18.40 20.70
C PRO A 296 11.82 19.04 19.30
N GLU A 297 12.58 18.47 18.36
CA GLU A 297 12.75 19.01 17.01
C GLU A 297 11.60 18.66 16.06
N LYS A 298 11.20 17.39 16.04
CA LYS A 298 10.21 16.84 15.09
C LYS A 298 8.80 16.78 15.66
N GLN A 299 8.65 16.65 16.97
CA GLN A 299 7.37 16.58 17.67
C GLN A 299 6.49 15.47 17.06
N GLU A 300 5.23 15.75 16.76
CA GLU A 300 4.30 14.81 16.10
C GLU A 300 4.69 14.49 14.64
N LEU A 301 5.67 15.17 14.05
CA LEU A 301 6.20 14.91 12.70
C LEU A 301 7.43 13.99 12.70
N ALA A 302 7.77 13.39 13.84
CA ALA A 302 8.75 12.30 13.86
C ALA A 302 8.25 11.10 13.02
N SER A 303 9.17 10.17 12.72
CA SER A 303 8.82 8.98 11.93
C SER A 303 7.75 8.13 12.63
N ARG A 304 7.02 7.33 11.86
CA ARG A 304 5.89 6.53 12.36
C ARG A 304 6.30 5.60 13.50
N ASP A 305 7.47 4.98 13.39
CA ASP A 305 8.02 4.08 14.41
C ASP A 305 8.31 4.85 15.71
N VAL A 306 8.95 6.01 15.63
CA VAL A 306 9.29 6.86 16.77
C VAL A 306 8.03 7.32 17.49
N VAL A 307 7.06 7.89 16.77
CA VAL A 307 5.79 8.34 17.36
C VAL A 307 5.04 7.17 17.99
N SER A 308 4.98 6.01 17.31
CA SER A 308 4.29 4.83 17.85
C SER A 308 4.95 4.28 19.11
N ARG A 309 6.29 4.29 19.17
CA ARG A 309 7.07 3.87 20.34
C ARG A 309 6.83 4.80 21.53
N HIS A 310 6.92 6.12 21.32
CA HIS A 310 6.64 7.11 22.35
C HIS A 310 5.21 7.01 22.87
N MET A 311 4.22 6.89 21.98
CA MET A 311 2.82 6.67 22.37
C MET A 311 2.65 5.43 23.24
N LYS A 312 3.26 4.28 22.86
CA LYS A 312 3.18 3.05 23.65
C LYS A 312 3.91 3.14 24.97
N GLN A 313 5.06 3.80 25.02
CA GLN A 313 5.79 4.02 26.27
C GLN A 313 4.99 4.92 27.21
N HIS A 314 4.47 6.05 26.71
CA HIS A 314 3.66 6.98 27.49
C HIS A 314 2.40 6.33 28.09
N MET A 315 1.75 5.45 27.32
CA MET A 315 0.63 4.65 27.84
C MET A 315 1.07 3.65 28.92
N ARG A 316 2.23 3.00 28.77
CA ARG A 316 2.79 2.06 29.77
C ARG A 316 3.18 2.75 31.06
N ASP A 317 3.61 4.00 30.98
CA ASP A 317 3.96 4.84 32.12
C ASP A 317 2.73 5.36 32.89
N GLY A 318 1.52 4.96 32.48
CA GLY A 318 0.27 5.25 33.18
C GLY A 318 -0.45 6.52 32.70
N HIS A 319 0.05 7.17 31.65
CA HIS A 319 -0.53 8.39 31.09
C HIS A 319 -1.62 8.12 30.02
N GLY A 320 -1.92 6.86 29.73
CA GLY A 320 -3.01 6.47 28.84
C GLY A 320 -4.40 6.73 29.41
N VAL A 321 -5.38 6.89 28.52
CA VAL A 321 -6.80 6.98 28.85
C VAL A 321 -7.38 5.57 28.87
N ASP A 322 -7.73 5.10 30.06
CA ASP A 322 -8.23 3.74 30.27
C ASP A 322 -9.63 3.55 29.70
N THR A 323 -9.83 2.46 28.95
CA THR A 323 -11.15 2.04 28.44
C THR A 323 -11.31 0.53 28.55
N PRO A 324 -12.54 -0.01 28.45
CA PRO A 324 -12.76 -1.47 28.40
C PRO A 324 -12.04 -2.19 27.26
N TYR A 325 -11.55 -1.47 26.24
CA TYR A 325 -10.89 -2.03 25.07
C TYR A 325 -9.36 -1.92 25.12
N GLY A 326 -8.81 -1.32 26.19
CA GLY A 326 -7.40 -0.99 26.37
C GLY A 326 -7.15 0.52 26.43
N PRO A 327 -5.95 0.94 26.87
CA PRO A 327 -5.59 2.35 26.94
C PRO A 327 -5.40 2.95 25.55
N HIS A 328 -5.75 4.23 25.41
CA HIS A 328 -5.50 5.02 24.21
C HIS A 328 -4.94 6.41 24.58
N LEU A 329 -4.65 7.23 23.57
CA LEU A 329 -4.26 8.64 23.70
C LEU A 329 -5.18 9.50 22.83
N TRP A 330 -5.13 10.82 23.01
CA TRP A 330 -5.94 11.74 22.22
C TRP A 330 -5.17 12.31 21.04
N LEU A 331 -5.87 12.51 19.92
CA LEU A 331 -5.47 13.37 18.82
C LEU A 331 -6.35 14.62 18.86
N ASP A 332 -5.73 15.79 18.96
CA ASP A 332 -6.42 17.08 18.99
C ASP A 332 -6.26 17.83 17.65
N LEU A 333 -7.40 18.02 16.97
CA LEU A 333 -7.50 18.71 15.68
C LEU A 333 -8.28 20.03 15.77
N ARG A 334 -8.79 20.37 16.96
CA ARG A 334 -9.77 21.45 17.14
C ARG A 334 -9.23 22.81 16.70
N HIS A 335 -7.94 23.04 16.95
CA HIS A 335 -7.25 24.29 16.61
C HIS A 335 -7.10 24.53 15.09
N LEU A 336 -7.24 23.50 14.25
CA LEU A 336 -7.21 23.65 12.80
C LEU A 336 -8.48 24.32 12.26
N GLY A 337 -9.57 24.25 13.03
CA GLY A 337 -10.87 24.84 12.69
C GLY A 337 -11.67 24.01 11.68
N GLU A 338 -12.99 24.12 11.78
CA GLU A 338 -13.94 23.30 11.00
C GLU A 338 -13.79 23.46 9.48
N LYS A 339 -13.49 24.68 8.99
CA LYS A 339 -13.28 24.91 7.56
C LYS A 339 -12.12 24.09 7.01
N HIS A 340 -11.02 23.98 7.76
CA HIS A 340 -9.88 23.16 7.33
C HIS A 340 -10.26 21.67 7.34
N LEU A 341 -10.90 21.22 8.42
CA LEU A 341 -11.30 19.82 8.59
C LEU A 341 -12.32 19.35 7.55
N THR A 342 -13.32 20.15 7.20
CA THR A 342 -14.37 19.78 6.21
C THR A 342 -13.94 19.93 4.75
N THR A 343 -12.76 20.54 4.49
CA THR A 343 -12.23 20.74 3.14
C THR A 343 -10.96 19.93 2.85
N LYS A 344 -9.94 20.05 3.70
CA LYS A 344 -8.62 19.41 3.50
C LYS A 344 -8.55 18.02 4.14
N LEU A 345 -9.18 17.85 5.30
CA LEU A 345 -9.23 16.58 6.05
C LEU A 345 -10.65 15.98 6.08
N ARG A 346 -11.43 16.18 5.00
CA ARG A 346 -12.86 15.81 4.96
C ARG A 346 -13.10 14.36 5.34
N GLU A 347 -12.30 13.43 4.82
CA GLU A 347 -12.46 12.02 5.15
C GLU A 347 -12.21 11.73 6.64
N VAL A 348 -11.30 12.45 7.30
CA VAL A 348 -11.11 12.33 8.76
C VAL A 348 -12.34 12.84 9.50
N PHE A 349 -12.89 13.97 9.06
CA PHE A 349 -14.12 14.52 9.62
C PHE A 349 -15.27 13.53 9.52
N ASP A 350 -15.50 12.97 8.34
CA ASP A 350 -16.55 11.98 8.10
C ASP A 350 -16.29 10.69 8.89
N ILE A 351 -15.05 10.20 8.98
CA ILE A 351 -14.72 9.01 9.77
C ILE A 351 -15.03 9.20 11.26
N CYS A 352 -14.62 10.33 11.84
CA CYS A 352 -14.89 10.63 13.25
C CYS A 352 -16.39 10.74 13.52
N ARG A 353 -17.13 11.42 12.63
CA ARG A 353 -18.59 11.58 12.74
C ARG A 353 -19.30 10.24 12.64
N ASP A 354 -19.00 9.47 11.59
CA ASP A 354 -19.82 8.32 11.20
C ASP A 354 -19.47 7.05 12.01
N PHE A 355 -18.22 6.90 12.45
CA PHE A 355 -17.78 5.70 13.18
C PHE A 355 -17.53 5.92 14.68
N ALA A 356 -17.26 7.15 15.11
CA ALA A 356 -17.05 7.46 16.53
C ALA A 356 -18.15 8.37 17.12
N GLY A 357 -19.01 8.97 16.30
CA GLY A 357 -19.99 9.94 16.76
C GLY A 357 -19.36 11.25 17.27
N LEU A 358 -18.14 11.56 16.81
CA LEU A 358 -17.36 12.71 17.27
C LEU A 358 -17.25 13.78 16.18
N ASN A 359 -17.30 15.04 16.59
CA ASN A 359 -16.94 16.15 15.73
C ASN A 359 -15.48 16.56 16.02
N PRO A 360 -14.51 16.27 15.14
CA PRO A 360 -13.10 16.57 15.42
C PRO A 360 -12.77 18.07 15.45
N ALA A 361 -13.71 18.95 15.10
CA ALA A 361 -13.58 20.39 15.29
C ALA A 361 -13.81 20.82 16.75
N THR A 362 -14.52 20.02 17.55
CA THR A 362 -14.87 20.34 18.95
C THR A 362 -14.41 19.29 19.95
N ASP A 363 -14.25 18.05 19.51
CA ASP A 363 -13.98 16.87 20.34
C ASP A 363 -12.55 16.34 20.10
N LEU A 364 -12.01 15.63 21.10
CA LEU A 364 -10.74 14.91 20.97
C LEU A 364 -10.97 13.55 20.33
N VAL A 365 -10.06 13.12 19.44
CA VAL A 365 -10.19 11.85 18.72
C VAL A 365 -9.38 10.77 19.43
N PRO A 366 -9.97 9.64 19.85
CA PRO A 366 -9.23 8.58 20.53
C PRO A 366 -8.37 7.80 19.53
N VAL A 367 -7.06 7.72 19.79
CA VAL A 367 -6.10 7.09 18.88
C VAL A 367 -5.14 6.14 19.59
N GLN A 368 -4.70 5.11 18.88
CA GLN A 368 -3.65 4.19 19.35
C GLN A 368 -2.80 3.62 18.20
N PRO A 369 -1.53 3.28 18.47
CA PRO A 369 -0.69 2.57 17.51
C PRO A 369 -1.29 1.20 17.18
N THR A 370 -1.45 0.93 15.89
CA THR A 370 -2.19 -0.22 15.33
C THR A 370 -1.45 -0.75 14.10
N GLN A 371 -1.45 -2.07 13.86
CA GLN A 371 -0.73 -2.64 12.70
C GLN A 371 -1.27 -2.02 11.40
N HIS A 372 -0.37 -1.73 10.45
CA HIS A 372 -0.73 -0.95 9.27
C HIS A 372 -0.18 -1.47 7.95
N TYR A 373 1.11 -1.80 7.92
CA TYR A 373 1.77 -2.23 6.69
C TYR A 373 2.67 -3.43 6.95
N SER A 374 2.75 -4.29 5.95
CA SER A 374 3.54 -5.51 5.96
C SER A 374 4.74 -5.31 5.04
N MET A 375 5.95 -5.13 5.60
CA MET A 375 7.16 -4.98 4.77
C MET A 375 7.63 -6.35 4.27
N GLY A 376 7.48 -7.37 5.11
CA GLY A 376 7.75 -8.76 4.73
C GLY A 376 6.70 -9.33 3.77
N GLY A 377 7.12 -10.35 3.03
CA GLY A 377 6.28 -10.99 2.02
C GLY A 377 7.06 -12.03 1.21
N VAL A 378 6.53 -12.41 0.05
CA VAL A 378 7.20 -13.33 -0.88
C VAL A 378 8.54 -12.72 -1.31
N ARG A 379 9.67 -13.36 -0.99
CA ARG A 379 10.99 -12.79 -1.33
C ARG A 379 11.21 -12.91 -2.84
N VAL A 380 11.49 -11.77 -3.46
CA VAL A 380 11.73 -11.66 -4.91
C VAL A 380 13.06 -10.99 -5.20
N ASN A 381 13.63 -11.26 -6.37
CA ASN A 381 14.79 -10.53 -6.88
C ASN A 381 14.40 -9.14 -7.40
N LYS A 382 15.37 -8.37 -7.91
CA LYS A 382 15.13 -7.02 -8.43
C LYS A 382 14.12 -6.95 -9.58
N ASP A 383 13.96 -8.03 -10.34
CA ASP A 383 13.01 -8.17 -11.45
C ASP A 383 11.62 -8.67 -11.00
N GLY A 384 11.42 -8.90 -9.69
CA GLY A 384 10.16 -9.35 -9.09
C GLY A 384 9.92 -10.86 -9.17
N GLN A 385 10.88 -11.66 -9.64
CA GLN A 385 10.77 -13.11 -9.67
C GLN A 385 11.06 -13.70 -8.28
N ALA A 386 10.20 -14.62 -7.82
CA ALA A 386 10.34 -15.28 -6.54
C ALA A 386 11.60 -16.15 -6.50
N TYR A 387 12.32 -16.09 -5.37
CA TYR A 387 13.51 -16.93 -5.19
C TYR A 387 13.13 -18.41 -5.23
N SER A 388 13.99 -19.21 -5.86
CA SER A 388 13.86 -20.68 -5.98
C SER A 388 12.64 -21.17 -6.78
N MET A 389 11.86 -20.29 -7.42
CA MET A 389 10.71 -20.69 -8.22
C MET A 389 10.55 -19.89 -9.53
N ALA A 390 11.03 -20.48 -10.63
CA ALA A 390 10.86 -19.91 -11.96
C ALA A 390 9.38 -19.77 -12.32
N GLY A 391 9.01 -18.68 -13.00
CA GLY A 391 7.64 -18.41 -13.42
C GLY A 391 6.69 -17.92 -12.31
N LEU A 392 7.14 -17.86 -11.04
CA LEU A 392 6.44 -17.18 -9.97
C LEU A 392 7.05 -15.78 -9.76
N PHE A 393 6.19 -14.77 -9.70
CA PHE A 393 6.55 -13.39 -9.43
C PHE A 393 5.69 -12.85 -8.28
N ALA A 394 6.14 -11.77 -7.65
CA ALA A 394 5.31 -11.03 -6.69
C ALA A 394 5.57 -9.53 -6.77
N ALA A 395 4.54 -8.72 -6.47
CA ALA A 395 4.63 -7.27 -6.49
C ALA A 395 3.70 -6.60 -5.45
N GLY A 396 4.05 -5.37 -5.05
CA GLY A 396 3.35 -4.61 -4.01
C GLY A 396 3.52 -5.22 -2.62
N GLU A 397 2.62 -4.91 -1.69
CA GLU A 397 2.70 -5.34 -0.27
C GLU A 397 2.72 -6.87 -0.05
N ALA A 398 2.37 -7.68 -1.06
CA ALA A 398 2.51 -9.13 -0.95
C ALA A 398 3.95 -9.62 -1.12
N ALA A 399 4.84 -8.77 -1.63
CA ALA A 399 6.22 -9.09 -1.95
C ALA A 399 7.18 -8.44 -0.96
N CYS A 400 8.26 -9.15 -0.67
CA CYS A 400 9.49 -8.57 -0.13
C CYS A 400 10.42 -8.29 -1.32
N TRP A 401 10.10 -7.27 -2.12
CA TRP A 401 11.05 -6.68 -3.08
C TRP A 401 12.20 -5.99 -2.35
N ASP A 402 11.86 -5.53 -1.14
CA ASP A 402 12.75 -5.07 -0.08
C ASP A 402 13.34 -3.68 -0.29
N MET A 403 12.61 -2.77 -0.94
CA MET A 403 12.92 -1.32 -0.88
C MET A 403 12.60 -0.70 0.49
N HIS A 404 11.88 -1.42 1.36
CA HIS A 404 11.37 -0.89 2.64
C HIS A 404 12.19 -1.33 3.86
N GLY A 405 12.99 -2.40 3.76
CA GLY A 405 13.70 -2.97 4.91
C GLY A 405 12.79 -3.16 6.11
N PHE A 406 13.20 -2.63 7.27
CA PHE A 406 12.47 -2.79 8.53
C PHE A 406 11.48 -1.67 8.84
N ASN A 407 11.41 -0.63 8.00
CA ASN A 407 10.48 0.47 8.19
C ASN A 407 10.18 1.21 6.88
N ARG A 408 8.94 1.06 6.42
CA ARG A 408 8.46 1.69 5.18
C ARG A 408 8.23 3.20 5.36
N LEU A 409 8.79 4.00 4.46
CA LEU A 409 8.57 5.46 4.45
C LEU A 409 7.11 5.83 4.09
N GLY A 410 6.56 6.81 4.78
CA GLY A 410 5.18 7.29 4.59
C GLY A 410 4.90 7.76 3.15
N GLY A 411 4.17 6.97 2.36
CA GLY A 411 3.74 7.29 0.99
C GLY A 411 4.41 6.44 -0.08
N ASN A 412 5.54 5.79 0.25
CA ASN A 412 6.27 4.92 -0.67
C ASN A 412 5.49 3.67 -1.10
N SER A 413 4.65 3.06 -0.24
CA SER A 413 3.97 1.81 -0.64
C SER A 413 2.91 2.00 -1.72
N LEU A 414 2.24 3.16 -1.78
CA LEU A 414 1.33 3.44 -2.88
C LEU A 414 2.13 3.62 -4.18
N ALA A 415 3.26 4.31 -4.09
CA ALA A 415 4.18 4.48 -5.22
C ALA A 415 4.75 3.13 -5.69
N GLU A 416 5.19 2.29 -4.76
CA GLU A 416 5.72 0.94 -5.02
C GLU A 416 4.71 0.10 -5.78
N THR A 417 3.43 0.08 -5.39
CA THR A 417 2.46 -0.77 -6.10
C THR A 417 2.41 -0.47 -7.60
N VAL A 418 2.54 0.79 -7.98
CA VAL A 418 2.52 1.21 -9.39
C VAL A 418 3.88 1.00 -10.05
N VAL A 419 4.97 1.34 -9.36
CA VAL A 419 6.34 1.16 -9.86
C VAL A 419 6.67 -0.32 -10.04
N ALA A 420 6.53 -1.13 -8.99
CA ALA A 420 6.73 -2.57 -9.03
C ALA A 420 5.74 -3.21 -10.00
N GLY A 421 4.47 -2.81 -10.01
CA GLY A 421 3.49 -3.29 -10.98
C GLY A 421 3.95 -3.08 -12.42
N ARG A 422 4.49 -1.90 -12.75
CA ARG A 422 5.05 -1.61 -14.09
C ARG A 422 6.29 -2.45 -14.38
N LEU A 423 7.29 -2.41 -13.51
CA LEU A 423 8.58 -3.06 -13.77
C LEU A 423 8.46 -4.58 -13.80
N VAL A 424 7.81 -5.16 -12.78
CA VAL A 424 7.58 -6.61 -12.69
C VAL A 424 6.62 -7.05 -13.80
N GLY A 425 5.60 -6.25 -14.14
CA GLY A 425 4.70 -6.52 -15.25
C GLY A 425 5.43 -6.68 -16.60
N ARG A 426 6.41 -5.81 -16.89
CA ARG A 426 7.25 -5.94 -18.10
C ARG A 426 8.05 -7.23 -18.09
N ARG A 427 8.70 -7.54 -16.98
CA ARG A 427 9.47 -8.80 -16.82
C ARG A 427 8.61 -10.04 -16.95
N VAL A 428 7.38 -9.99 -16.45
CA VAL A 428 6.39 -11.06 -16.60
C VAL A 428 6.00 -11.25 -18.07
N GLY A 429 5.82 -10.16 -18.83
CA GLY A 429 5.57 -10.22 -20.27
C GLY A 429 6.76 -10.80 -21.06
N GLU A 430 7.97 -10.32 -20.77
CA GLU A 430 9.21 -10.87 -21.36
C GLU A 430 9.32 -12.38 -21.09
N TYR A 431 9.15 -12.80 -19.83
CA TYR A 431 9.17 -14.20 -19.44
C TYR A 431 8.09 -15.02 -20.16
N ALA A 432 6.87 -14.50 -20.29
CA ALA A 432 5.77 -15.18 -20.97
C ALA A 432 5.95 -15.28 -22.50
N SER A 433 6.74 -14.39 -23.09
CA SER A 433 7.11 -14.43 -24.51
C SER A 433 8.16 -15.51 -24.80
N GLU A 434 9.09 -15.71 -23.88
CA GLU A 434 10.18 -16.69 -24.00
C GLU A 434 9.78 -18.10 -23.53
N THR A 435 8.62 -18.22 -22.88
CA THR A 435 8.18 -19.44 -22.23
C THR A 435 7.06 -20.14 -22.97
N THR A 436 7.22 -21.44 -23.22
CA THR A 436 6.13 -22.31 -23.70
C THR A 436 5.35 -22.93 -22.53
N LEU A 437 4.03 -23.08 -22.70
CA LEU A 437 3.16 -23.69 -21.71
C LEU A 437 3.09 -25.21 -21.90
N GLU A 438 4.17 -25.91 -21.52
CA GLU A 438 4.26 -27.38 -21.60
C GLU A 438 4.30 -27.99 -20.20
N MET A 439 3.14 -28.42 -19.69
CA MET A 439 3.00 -29.01 -18.36
C MET A 439 2.16 -30.28 -18.42
N GLN A 440 2.52 -31.30 -17.64
CA GLN A 440 1.68 -32.48 -17.45
C GLN A 440 0.39 -32.11 -16.69
N THR A 441 -0.77 -32.32 -17.32
CA THR A 441 -2.09 -32.00 -16.72
C THR A 441 -2.35 -32.75 -15.41
N GLY A 442 -1.70 -33.89 -15.19
CA GLY A 442 -1.73 -34.62 -13.92
C GLY A 442 -1.31 -33.78 -12.71
N LEU A 443 -0.39 -32.82 -12.90
CA LEU A 443 0.04 -31.89 -11.83
C LEU A 443 -1.12 -31.00 -11.37
N ALA A 444 -1.87 -30.42 -12.31
CA ALA A 444 -3.03 -29.59 -11.98
C ALA A 444 -4.13 -30.39 -11.27
N PHE A 445 -4.43 -31.61 -11.75
CA PHE A 445 -5.44 -32.46 -11.11
C PHE A 445 -4.99 -32.95 -9.73
N ALA A 446 -3.70 -33.21 -9.53
CA ALA A 446 -3.17 -33.54 -8.21
C ALA A 446 -3.27 -32.37 -7.23
N ALA A 447 -2.95 -31.15 -7.68
CA ALA A 447 -3.11 -29.93 -6.89
C ALA A 447 -4.58 -29.69 -6.51
N ILE A 448 -5.53 -29.89 -7.45
CA ILE A 448 -6.97 -29.79 -7.15
C ILE A 448 -7.36 -30.77 -6.03
N ARG A 449 -6.96 -32.05 -6.14
CA ARG A 449 -7.28 -33.07 -5.12
C ARG A 449 -6.70 -32.70 -3.75
N ARG A 450 -5.48 -32.17 -3.70
CA ARG A 450 -4.86 -31.69 -2.45
C ARG A 450 -5.63 -30.53 -1.84
N ALA A 451 -6.04 -29.55 -2.66
CA ALA A 451 -6.85 -28.42 -2.20
C ALA A 451 -8.22 -28.88 -1.68
N GLU A 452 -8.90 -29.79 -2.41
CA GLU A 452 -10.18 -30.37 -2.00
C GLU A 452 -10.08 -31.17 -0.69
N ALA A 453 -8.95 -31.86 -0.45
CA ALA A 453 -8.75 -32.62 0.78
C ALA A 453 -8.50 -31.74 2.03
N ARG A 454 -8.11 -30.47 1.86
CA ARG A 454 -7.90 -29.51 2.96
C ARG A 454 -9.14 -28.65 3.26
N ALA A 455 -10.09 -28.58 2.34
CA ALA A 455 -11.32 -27.78 2.43
C ALA A 455 -12.43 -28.56 3.15
#